data_AF-F0YAU7-F1
#
_entry.id   AF-F0YAU7-F1
#
_cell.length_a   1.000
_cell.length_b   1.000
_cell.length_c   1.000
_cell.angle_alpha   90.00
_cell.angle_beta   90.00
_cell.angle_gamma   90.00
#
_symmetry.space_group_name_H-M   'P 1'
#
loop_
_entity.id
_entity.type
_entity.pdbx_description
1 polymer ?
#
loop_
_entity_poly.entity_id
_entity_poly.type
_entity_poly.pdbx_seq_one_letter_code
_entity_poly.pdbx_strand_id
1 'polypeptide(L)'
;CPWTGACSDFERHRSSCPFLPVTCDLCSGSMLRRALDNHLSNECSERPTKCEFCNTEMPYRQIKRHGRLCLKQPVSCSCGLTFPRDELDEHVATDCPRAVIACPY
;
A
#
# COMPACT_ATOMS: atom_id res chain seq x y z
N CYS A 1 24.69 -9.99 -19.45
CA CYS A 1 25.15 -8.68 -19.95
C CYS A 1 26.11 -8.94 -21.10
N PRO A 2 25.86 -8.45 -22.34
CA PRO A 2 26.74 -8.70 -23.48
C PRO A 2 27.94 -7.72 -23.55
N TRP A 3 28.44 -7.26 -22.40
CA TRP A 3 29.50 -6.23 -22.38
C TRP A 3 30.86 -6.81 -22.77
N THR A 4 31.56 -6.07 -23.63
CA THR A 4 32.92 -6.39 -24.10
C THR A 4 33.74 -5.11 -24.05
N GLY A 5 34.90 -5.14 -23.38
CA GLY A 5 35.76 -3.98 -23.21
C GLY A 5 37.04 -4.30 -22.43
N ALA A 6 37.89 -3.30 -22.21
CA ALA A 6 39.11 -3.45 -21.42
C ALA A 6 38.81 -3.71 -19.94
N CYS A 7 39.63 -4.51 -19.25
CA CYS A 7 39.45 -4.83 -17.83
C CYS A 7 39.39 -3.56 -16.95
N SER A 8 40.12 -2.50 -17.32
CA SER A 8 40.08 -1.19 -16.68
C SER A 8 38.70 -0.51 -16.76
N ASP A 9 37.95 -0.73 -17.83
CA ASP A 9 36.61 -0.15 -18.02
C ASP A 9 35.51 -0.99 -17.35
N PHE A 10 35.83 -2.21 -16.91
CA PHE A 10 34.86 -3.11 -16.28
C PHE A 10 34.30 -2.52 -14.99
N GLU A 11 35.12 -1.85 -14.18
CA GLU A 11 34.69 -1.29 -12.90
C GLU A 11 33.72 -0.11 -13.09
N ARG A 12 33.98 0.71 -14.11
CA ARG A 12 33.10 1.79 -14.56
C ARG A 12 31.80 1.24 -15.16
N HIS A 13 31.89 0.18 -15.97
CA HIS A 13 30.71 -0.52 -16.49
C HIS A 13 29.88 -1.12 -15.36
N ARG A 14 30.49 -1.85 -14.43
CA ARG A 14 29.81 -2.49 -13.29
C ARG A 14 28.95 -1.49 -12.53
N SER A 15 29.48 -0.29 -12.27
CA SER A 15 28.80 0.77 -11.54
C SER A 15 27.57 1.35 -12.26
N SER A 16 27.43 1.13 -13.56
CA SER A 16 26.32 1.62 -14.40
C SER A 16 25.56 0.51 -15.13
N CYS A 17 25.93 -0.76 -14.89
CA CYS A 17 25.45 -1.88 -15.67
C CYS A 17 23.95 -2.12 -15.39
N PRO A 18 23.07 -2.05 -16.41
CA PRO A 18 21.63 -2.23 -16.22
C PRO A 18 21.26 -3.66 -15.83
N PHE A 19 22.14 -4.63 -16.12
CA PHE A 19 21.98 -6.05 -15.78
C PHE A 19 22.61 -6.41 -14.43
N LEU A 20 23.21 -5.46 -13.72
CA LEU A 20 23.73 -5.73 -12.39
C LEU A 20 22.57 -5.93 -11.42
N PRO A 21 22.56 -7.01 -10.63
CA PRO A 21 21.63 -7.13 -9.52
C PRO A 21 21.98 -6.10 -8.44
N VAL A 22 20.98 -5.32 -8.04
CA VAL A 22 21.02 -4.35 -6.96
C VAL A 22 19.93 -4.72 -5.95
N THR A 23 20.18 -4.40 -4.69
CA THR A 23 19.23 -4.60 -3.60
C THR A 23 18.38 -3.36 -3.41
N CYS A 24 17.08 -3.54 -3.24
CA CYS A 24 16.17 -2.46 -2.88
C CYS A 24 16.31 -2.14 -1.39
N ASP A 25 16.59 -0.89 -1.04
CA ASP A 25 16.78 -0.48 0.36
C ASP A 25 15.48 -0.55 1.19
N LEU A 26 14.32 -0.53 0.53
CA LEU A 26 13.03 -0.58 1.21
C LEU A 26 12.64 -2.02 1.59
N CYS A 27 12.65 -2.94 0.63
CA CYS A 27 12.18 -4.31 0.81
C CYS A 27 13.29 -5.36 0.94
N SER A 28 14.56 -4.96 0.83
CA SER A 28 15.74 -5.83 0.79
C SER A 28 15.72 -6.88 -0.34
N GLY A 29 14.84 -6.72 -1.34
CA GLY A 29 14.75 -7.60 -2.50
C GLY A 29 15.88 -7.37 -3.50
N SER A 30 16.36 -8.43 -4.15
CA SER A 30 17.39 -8.36 -5.20
C SER A 30 16.75 -8.33 -6.59
N MET A 31 17.14 -7.37 -7.44
CA MET A 31 16.61 -7.20 -8.79
C MET A 31 17.62 -6.52 -9.72
N LEU A 32 17.39 -6.55 -11.02
CA LEU A 32 18.27 -5.85 -11.97
C LEU A 32 18.18 -4.34 -11.77
N ARG A 33 19.29 -3.61 -11.91
CA ARG A 33 19.33 -2.15 -11.81
C ARG A 33 18.31 -1.46 -12.71
N ARG A 34 18.13 -1.94 -13.94
CA ARG A 34 17.11 -1.42 -14.87
C ARG A 34 15.67 -1.61 -14.38
N ALA A 35 15.44 -2.59 -13.51
CA ALA A 35 14.12 -2.91 -12.96
C ALA A 35 13.89 -2.22 -11.59
N LEU A 36 14.93 -1.69 -10.95
CA LEU A 36 14.82 -1.05 -9.63
C LEU A 36 13.82 0.11 -9.63
N ASP A 37 13.84 0.95 -10.66
CA ASP A 37 12.92 2.09 -10.78
C ASP A 37 11.45 1.66 -10.89
N ASN A 38 11.17 0.70 -11.79
CA ASN A 38 9.85 0.09 -11.90
C ASN A 38 9.43 -0.63 -10.61
N HIS A 39 10.38 -1.31 -9.96
CA HIS A 39 10.11 -1.97 -8.69
C HIS A 39 9.69 -0.96 -7.62
N LEU A 40 10.46 0.11 -7.40
CA LEU A 40 10.13 1.14 -6.40
C LEU A 40 8.76 1.78 -6.67
N SER A 41 8.43 1.98 -7.94
CA SER A 41 7.15 2.57 -8.35
C SER A 41 5.96 1.61 -8.22
N ASN A 42 6.11 0.35 -8.66
CA ASN A 42 4.98 -0.56 -8.91
C ASN A 42 4.97 -1.85 -8.09
N GLU A 43 6.14 -2.42 -7.79
CA GLU A 43 6.23 -3.79 -7.25
C GLU A 43 6.67 -3.84 -5.79
N CYS A 44 7.31 -2.79 -5.29
CA CYS A 44 7.89 -2.76 -3.97
C CYS A 44 6.78 -2.83 -2.92
N SER A 45 6.81 -3.89 -2.11
CA SER A 45 5.86 -4.11 -1.02
C SER A 45 5.98 -3.07 0.09
N GLU A 46 7.14 -2.42 0.20
CA GLU A 46 7.40 -1.36 1.19
C GLU A 46 7.25 0.04 0.60
N ARG A 47 6.82 0.18 -0.67
CA ARG A 47 6.62 1.50 -1.27
C ARG A 47 5.62 2.31 -0.43
N PRO A 48 5.88 3.61 -0.19
CA PRO A 48 4.92 4.49 0.45
C PRO A 48 3.69 4.60 -0.45
N THR A 49 2.53 4.21 0.08
CA THR A 49 1.24 4.30 -0.61
C THR A 49 0.24 4.98 0.32
N LYS A 50 -0.54 5.90 -0.22
CA LYS A 50 -1.59 6.61 0.52
C LYS A 50 -2.87 5.78 0.49
N CYS A 51 -3.54 5.69 1.62
CA CYS A 51 -4.87 5.09 1.66
C CYS A 51 -5.86 5.99 0.90
N GLU A 52 -6.65 5.41 0.00
CA GLU A 52 -7.64 6.14 -0.81
C GLU A 52 -8.77 6.77 0.03
N PHE A 53 -8.99 6.28 1.26
CA PHE A 53 -10.07 6.73 2.13
C PHE A 53 -9.64 7.76 3.17
N CYS A 54 -8.49 7.56 3.81
CA CYS A 54 -8.00 8.44 4.89
C CYS A 54 -6.77 9.28 4.50
N ASN A 55 -6.23 9.08 3.29
CA ASN A 55 -5.00 9.73 2.80
C ASN A 55 -3.73 9.50 3.65
N THR A 56 -3.78 8.61 4.63
CA THR A 56 -2.61 8.24 5.44
C THR A 56 -1.59 7.50 4.60
N GLU A 57 -0.34 7.95 4.65
CA GLU A 57 0.78 7.32 3.97
C GLU A 57 1.35 6.16 4.78
N MET A 58 1.50 5.00 4.15
CA MET A 58 2.03 3.81 4.79
C MET A 58 2.65 2.85 3.76
N PRO A 59 3.45 1.85 4.18
CA PRO A 59 3.95 0.83 3.27
C PRO A 59 2.81 0.03 2.60
N TYR A 60 2.93 -0.27 1.31
CA TYR A 60 1.90 -1.01 0.55
C TYR A 60 1.49 -2.33 1.21
N ARG A 61 2.43 -3.07 1.82
CA ARG A 61 2.14 -4.30 2.59
C ARG A 61 1.17 -4.08 3.75
N GLN A 62 1.19 -2.89 4.35
CA GLN A 62 0.34 -2.55 5.49
C GLN A 62 -1.03 -2.04 5.04
N ILE A 63 -1.17 -1.57 3.81
CA ILE A 63 -2.41 -0.96 3.32
C ILE A 63 -3.59 -1.93 3.37
N LYS A 64 -3.36 -3.20 3.03
CA LYS A 64 -4.38 -4.26 3.14
C LYS A 64 -4.86 -4.47 4.57
N ARG A 65 -3.94 -4.43 5.55
CA ARG A 65 -4.28 -4.55 6.96
C ARG A 65 -4.99 -3.31 7.47
N HIS A 66 -4.53 -2.13 7.06
CA HIS A 66 -5.13 -0.86 7.45
C HIS A 66 -6.53 -0.69 6.91
N GLY A 67 -6.85 -1.11 5.68
CA GLY A 67 -8.24 -1.05 5.17
C GLY A 67 -9.23 -1.67 6.16
N ARG A 68 -8.91 -2.82 6.75
CA ARG A 68 -9.77 -3.48 7.76
C ARG A 68 -10.07 -2.62 8.99
N LEU A 69 -9.17 -1.70 9.35
CA LEU A 69 -9.25 -0.83 10.53
C LEU A 69 -9.43 0.64 10.17
N CYS A 70 -9.51 0.98 8.88
CA CYS A 70 -9.55 2.36 8.44
C CYS A 70 -10.92 2.94 8.78
N LEU A 71 -10.90 4.01 9.58
CA LEU A 71 -12.09 4.70 10.05
C LEU A 71 -12.86 5.36 8.91
N LYS A 72 -12.16 5.87 7.90
CA LYS A 72 -12.79 6.44 6.70
C LYS A 72 -13.19 5.38 5.67
N GLN A 73 -12.94 4.10 5.92
CA GLN A 73 -13.36 3.06 5.00
C GLN A 73 -14.90 2.96 4.98
N PRO A 74 -15.53 2.97 3.79
CA PRO A 74 -16.96 2.80 3.65
C PRO A 74 -17.40 1.42 4.16
N VAL A 75 -18.41 1.41 5.03
CA VAL A 75 -19.04 0.21 5.58
C VAL A 75 -20.55 0.29 5.40
N SER A 76 -21.16 -0.82 5.03
CA SER A 76 -22.62 -0.92 4.85
C SER A 76 -23.31 -1.18 6.18
N CYS A 77 -24.27 -0.34 6.54
CA CYS A 77 -25.18 -0.58 7.63
C CYS A 77 -26.21 -1.67 7.25
N SER A 78 -26.84 -2.30 8.25
CA SER A 78 -27.96 -3.23 8.06
C SER A 78 -29.18 -2.59 7.39
N CYS A 79 -29.28 -1.26 7.40
CA CYS A 79 -30.29 -0.51 6.67
C CYS A 79 -30.05 -0.44 5.15
N GLY A 80 -28.86 -0.82 4.67
CA GLY A 80 -28.47 -0.78 3.25
C GLY A 80 -27.73 0.49 2.83
N LEU A 81 -27.62 1.49 3.72
CA LEU A 81 -26.82 2.69 3.48
C LEU A 81 -25.35 2.45 3.80
N THR A 82 -24.46 3.22 3.15
CA THR A 82 -23.02 3.14 3.35
C THR A 82 -22.51 4.41 4.01
N PHE A 83 -21.70 4.24 5.06
CA PHE A 83 -21.09 5.34 5.82
C PHE A 83 -19.60 5.08 6.03
N PRO A 84 -18.79 6.11 6.25
CA PRO A 84 -17.49 5.93 6.90
C PRO A 84 -17.65 5.14 8.20
N ARG A 85 -16.69 4.27 8.50
CA ARG A 85 -16.72 3.42 9.70
C ARG A 85 -16.82 4.24 10.99
N ASP A 86 -16.22 5.43 11.07
CA ASP A 86 -16.35 6.31 12.24
C ASP A 86 -17.74 6.93 12.41
N GLU A 87 -18.48 7.10 11.33
CA GLU A 87 -19.83 7.70 11.34
C GLU A 87 -20.94 6.64 11.48
N LEU A 88 -20.62 5.36 11.24
CA LEU A 88 -21.59 4.28 11.31
C LEU A 88 -22.20 4.12 12.72
N ASP A 89 -21.39 4.25 13.77
CA ASP A 89 -21.86 4.08 15.16
C ASP A 89 -22.89 5.17 15.53
N GLU A 90 -22.64 6.41 15.10
CA GLU A 90 -23.58 7.52 15.27
C GLU A 90 -24.87 7.27 14.49
N HIS A 91 -24.78 6.90 13.21
CA HIS A 91 -25.93 6.55 12.39
C HIS A 91 -26.79 5.44 13.03
N VAL A 92 -26.17 4.39 13.57
CA VAL A 92 -26.90 3.28 14.21
C VAL A 92 -27.60 3.74 15.50
N ALA A 93 -27.04 4.71 16.21
CA ALA A 93 -27.61 5.22 17.46
C ALA A 93 -28.80 6.18 17.24
N THR A 94 -28.77 7.02 16.20
CA THR A 94 -29.74 8.11 16.03
C THR A 94 -30.68 7.95 14.84
N ASP A 95 -30.20 7.46 13.71
CA ASP A 95 -30.87 7.59 12.41
C ASP A 95 -31.25 6.26 11.75
N CYS A 96 -30.70 5.14 12.21
CA CYS A 96 -30.89 3.87 11.55
C CYS A 96 -32.28 3.29 11.84
N PRO A 97 -33.18 3.16 10.83
CA PRO A 97 -34.53 2.62 11.03
C PRO A 97 -34.53 1.11 11.33
N ARG A 98 -33.38 0.45 11.20
CA ARG A 98 -33.17 -0.97 11.49
C ARG A 98 -32.27 -1.17 12.71
N ALA A 99 -31.98 -0.11 13.46
CA ALA A 99 -31.28 -0.21 14.73
C ALA A 99 -32.11 -1.09 15.67
N VAL A 100 -31.49 -2.16 16.16
CA VAL A 100 -32.10 -3.02 17.17
C VAL A 100 -31.90 -2.33 18.52
N ILE A 101 -32.85 -1.48 18.90
CA ILE A 101 -32.93 -0.96 20.26
C ILE A 101 -33.62 -1.99 21.15
N ALA A 102 -33.01 -2.32 22.28
CA ALA A 102 -33.66 -3.15 23.29
C ALA A 102 -34.73 -2.31 24.01
N CYS A 103 -35.89 -2.91 24.28
CA CYS A 103 -36.90 -2.28 25.11
C CYS A 103 -36.31 -2.00 26.50
N PRO A 104 -36.30 -0.75 26.99
CA PRO A 104 -35.77 -0.41 28.31
C PRO A 104 -36.70 -0.80 29.47
N TYR A 105 -37.81 -1.51 29.18
CA TYR A 105 -38.84 -1.95 30.11
C TYR A 105 -39.12 -3.44 29.97
#